data_AF-A0A6M1TZ91-F1
#
_entry.id   AF-A0A6M1TZ91-F1
#
_cell.length_a   1.000
_cell.length_b   1.000
_cell.length_c   1.000
_cell.angle_alpha   90.00
_cell.angle_beta   90.00
_cell.angle_gamma   90.00
#
_symmetry.space_group_name_H-M   'P 1'
#
loop_
_entity.id
_entity.type
_entity.pdbx_description
1 polymer ?
#
loop_
_entity_poly.entity_id
_entity_poly.type
_entity_poly.pdbx_seq_one_letter_code
_entity_poly.pdbx_strand_id
1 'polypeptide(L)'
;MIQPVDSLSDRLHHLARRAMEDGLLNLTADERRDIAAELYRLADAVTLQPVTQGDIEAQGQALRRVAWLTGWLERARQQSAQQPAQQRAKAAP
;
A
#
# COMPACT_ATOMS: atom_id res chain seq x y z
N MET A 1 4.86 19.16 7.80
CA MET A 1 5.73 18.89 6.63
C MET A 1 4.84 18.37 5.52
N ILE A 2 4.66 19.14 4.44
CA ILE A 2 3.87 18.69 3.28
C ILE A 2 4.82 17.88 2.41
N GLN A 3 4.64 16.56 2.34
CA GLN A 3 5.37 15.73 1.37
C GLN A 3 4.98 16.21 -0.04
N PRO A 4 5.93 16.43 -0.96
CA PRO A 4 5.59 16.74 -2.35
C PRO A 4 4.69 15.65 -2.93
N VAL A 5 3.67 16.03 -3.69
CA VAL A 5 2.73 15.09 -4.32
C VAL A 5 3.47 14.11 -5.24
N ASP A 6 4.53 14.57 -5.92
CA ASP A 6 5.44 13.73 -6.70
C ASP A 6 6.10 12.63 -5.86
N SER A 7 6.53 12.98 -4.64
CA SER A 7 7.12 12.01 -3.70
C SER A 7 6.11 10.97 -3.19
N LEU A 8 4.81 11.30 -3.17
CA LEU A 8 3.77 10.34 -2.81
C LEU A 8 3.48 9.37 -3.97
N SER A 9 3.39 9.87 -5.19
CA SER A 9 3.19 9.03 -6.38
C SER A 9 4.34 8.04 -6.57
N ASP A 10 5.59 8.52 -6.48
CA ASP A 10 6.78 7.66 -6.56
C ASP A 10 6.79 6.57 -5.48
N ARG A 11 6.38 6.92 -4.25
CA ARG A 11 6.26 5.96 -3.16
C ARG A 11 5.20 4.90 -3.46
N LEU A 12 4.06 5.27 -4.02
CA LEU A 12 2.98 4.34 -4.39
C LEU A 12 3.41 3.42 -5.52
N HIS A 13 4.11 3.94 -6.54
CA HIS A 13 4.73 3.12 -7.59
C HIS A 13 5.75 2.12 -7.04
N HIS A 14 6.60 2.56 -6.12
CA HIS A 14 7.56 1.69 -5.48
C HIS A 14 6.87 0.59 -4.67
N LEU A 15 5.82 0.92 -3.90
CA LEU A 15 5.02 -0.05 -3.17
C LEU A 15 4.29 -1.04 -4.10
N ALA A 16 3.78 -0.58 -5.24
CA ALA A 16 3.10 -1.44 -6.21
C ALA A 16 4.05 -2.48 -6.79
N ARG A 17 5.26 -2.08 -7.17
CA ARG A 17 6.32 -3.00 -7.62
C ARG A 17 6.67 -4.01 -6.54
N ARG A 18 6.82 -3.52 -5.30
CA ARG A 18 7.19 -4.36 -4.17
C ARG A 18 6.07 -5.33 -3.75
N ALA A 19 4.80 -4.97 -3.93
CA ALA A 19 3.67 -5.85 -3.65
C ALA A 19 3.60 -7.04 -4.64
N MET A 20 4.19 -6.89 -5.82
CA MET A 20 4.32 -7.96 -6.81
C MET A 20 5.50 -8.91 -6.53
N GLU A 21 6.46 -8.49 -5.68
CA GLU A 21 7.57 -9.35 -5.27
C GLU A 21 7.09 -10.43 -4.30
N ASP A 22 7.53 -11.68 -4.50
CA ASP A 22 7.20 -12.78 -3.60
C ASP A 22 7.80 -12.55 -2.20
N GLY A 23 7.00 -12.84 -1.16
CA GLY A 23 7.46 -12.85 0.23
C GLY A 23 7.21 -11.58 1.03
N LEU A 24 6.56 -10.54 0.47
CA LEU A 24 6.24 -9.33 1.24
C LEU A 24 5.11 -9.56 2.25
N LEU A 25 4.12 -10.34 1.85
CA LEU A 25 2.88 -10.63 2.55
C LEU A 25 2.42 -12.04 2.16
N ASN A 26 1.69 -12.72 3.02
CA ASN A 26 1.13 -14.05 2.75
C ASN A 26 -0.10 -13.95 1.82
N LEU A 27 0.09 -13.30 0.66
CA LEU A 27 -0.93 -12.99 -0.34
C LEU A 27 -0.82 -13.96 -1.52
N THR A 28 -1.97 -14.32 -2.07
CA THR A 28 -2.09 -15.02 -3.34
C THR A 28 -1.61 -14.15 -4.51
N ALA A 29 -1.31 -14.78 -5.64
CA ALA A 29 -0.89 -14.06 -6.84
C ALA A 29 -1.94 -13.05 -7.34
N ASP A 30 -3.23 -13.37 -7.19
CA ASP A 30 -4.33 -12.49 -7.59
C ASP A 30 -4.46 -11.30 -6.64
N GLU A 31 -4.39 -11.51 -5.33
CA GLU A 31 -4.39 -10.41 -4.35
C GLU A 31 -3.21 -9.45 -4.55
N ARG A 32 -2.02 -9.98 -4.88
CA ARG A 32 -0.85 -9.14 -5.21
C ARG A 32 -1.10 -8.25 -6.43
N ARG A 33 -1.72 -8.81 -7.47
CA ARG A 33 -2.09 -8.05 -8.67
C ARG A 33 -3.13 -6.97 -8.36
N ASP A 34 -4.16 -7.30 -7.59
CA ASP A 34 -5.22 -6.36 -7.22
C ASP A 34 -4.66 -5.18 -6.41
N ILE A 35 -3.81 -5.46 -5.43
CA ILE A 35 -3.15 -4.44 -4.61
C ILE A 35 -2.22 -3.58 -5.45
N ALA A 36 -1.41 -4.19 -6.33
CA ALA A 36 -0.52 -3.44 -7.20
C ALA A 36 -1.32 -2.54 -8.17
N ALA A 37 -2.38 -3.05 -8.77
CA ALA A 37 -3.26 -2.28 -9.66
C ALA A 37 -3.97 -1.12 -8.93
N GLU A 38 -4.37 -1.32 -7.68
CA GLU A 38 -4.92 -0.24 -6.85
C GLU A 38 -3.87 0.83 -6.53
N LEU A 39 -2.64 0.42 -6.17
CA LEU A 39 -1.55 1.35 -5.87
C LEU A 39 -1.15 2.19 -7.09
N TYR A 40 -1.10 1.61 -8.30
CA TYR A 40 -0.89 2.36 -9.54
C TYR A 40 -2.02 3.36 -9.80
N ARG A 41 -3.28 2.93 -9.69
CA ARG A 41 -4.44 3.83 -9.87
C ARG A 41 -4.43 4.99 -8.89
N LEU A 42 -4.06 4.74 -7.64
CA LEU A 42 -3.95 5.77 -6.62
C LEU A 42 -2.77 6.72 -6.88
N ALA A 43 -1.63 6.21 -7.38
CA ALA A 43 -0.47 7.02 -7.76
C ALA A 43 -0.81 8.02 -8.87
N ASP A 44 -1.59 7.59 -9.86
CA ASP A 44 -2.10 8.46 -10.92
C ASP A 44 -3.09 9.47 -10.34
N ALA A 45 -4.08 9.00 -9.58
CA ALA A 45 -5.15 9.85 -9.04
C ALA A 45 -4.65 10.99 -8.14
N VAL A 46 -3.56 10.79 -7.40
CA VAL A 46 -2.99 11.85 -6.55
C VAL A 46 -2.21 12.90 -7.35
N THR A 47 -1.71 12.56 -8.54
CA THR A 47 -0.94 13.48 -9.41
C THR A 47 -1.82 14.36 -10.29
N LEU A 48 -3.08 13.97 -10.49
CA LEU A 48 -4.02 14.76 -11.29
C LEU A 48 -4.25 16.13 -10.64
N GLN A 49 -4.05 17.19 -11.42
CA GLN A 49 -4.37 18.54 -11.00
C GLN A 49 -5.90 18.70 -11.01
N PRO A 50 -6.54 18.94 -9.86
CA PRO A 50 -7.98 19.09 -9.83
C PRO A 50 -8.40 20.41 -10.49
N VAL A 51 -9.36 20.34 -11.41
CA VAL A 51 -9.90 21.53 -12.12
C VAL A 51 -11.33 21.83 -11.72
N THR A 52 -12.06 20.84 -11.20
CA THR A 52 -13.41 20.97 -10.66
C THR A 52 -13.48 20.61 -9.18
N GLN A 53 -14.55 21.02 -8.50
CA GLN A 53 -14.83 20.59 -7.13
C GLN A 53 -14.96 19.05 -7.01
N GLY A 54 -15.53 18.41 -8.03
CA GLY A 54 -15.60 16.94 -8.08
C GLY A 54 -14.23 16.28 -8.10
N ASP A 55 -13.26 16.88 -8.81
CA ASP A 55 -11.88 16.38 -8.84
C ASP A 55 -11.20 16.53 -7.47
N ILE A 56 -11.44 17.64 -6.77
CA ILE A 56 -10.91 17.87 -5.41
C ILE A 56 -11.45 16.79 -4.46
N GLU A 57 -12.74 16.49 -4.52
CA GLU A 57 -13.36 15.45 -3.69
C GLU A 57 -12.82 14.06 -4.04
N ALA A 58 -12.65 13.75 -5.33
CA ALA A 58 -12.06 12.49 -5.79
C ALA A 58 -10.61 12.35 -5.33
N GLN A 59 -9.80 13.40 -5.44
CA GLN A 59 -8.42 13.43 -4.95
C GLN A 59 -8.38 13.23 -3.42
N GLY A 60 -9.28 13.88 -2.67
CA GLY A 60 -9.42 13.66 -1.23
C GLY A 60 -9.81 12.22 -0.87
N GLN A 61 -10.64 11.56 -1.67
CA GLN A 61 -10.96 10.14 -1.51
C GLN A 61 -9.76 9.26 -1.81
N ALA A 62 -9.01 9.53 -2.89
CA ALA A 62 -7.79 8.81 -3.24
C ALA A 62 -6.75 8.90 -2.12
N LEU A 63 -6.51 10.09 -1.57
CA LEU A 63 -5.58 10.29 -0.44
C LEU A 63 -6.00 9.49 0.81
N ARG A 64 -7.29 9.48 1.16
CA ARG A 64 -7.79 8.65 2.27
C ARG A 64 -7.57 7.16 2.03
N ARG A 65 -7.79 6.72 0.79
CA ARG A 65 -7.61 5.32 0.39
C ARG A 65 -6.14 4.90 0.40
N VAL A 66 -5.24 5.79 -0.04
CA VAL A 66 -3.78 5.65 0.11
C VAL A 66 -3.41 5.47 1.58
N ALA A 67 -3.89 6.34 2.47
CA ALA A 67 -3.58 6.26 3.90
C ALA A 67 -4.06 4.94 4.53
N TRP A 68 -5.26 4.50 4.18
CA TRP A 68 -5.80 3.23 4.65
C TRP A 68 -4.99 2.02 4.14
N LEU A 69 -4.71 1.97 2.84
CA LEU A 69 -4.03 0.84 2.19
C LEU A 69 -2.58 0.72 2.66
N THR A 70 -1.85 1.83 2.74
CA THR A 70 -0.46 1.83 3.25
C THR A 70 -0.39 1.38 4.71
N GLY A 71 -1.31 1.84 5.56
CA GLY A 71 -1.40 1.37 6.96
C GLY A 71 -1.80 -0.10 7.07
N TRP A 72 -2.68 -0.60 6.20
CA TRP A 72 -3.01 -2.02 6.16
C TRP A 72 -1.82 -2.89 5.75
N LEU A 73 -1.08 -2.50 4.70
CA LEU A 73 0.13 -3.19 4.25
C LEU A 73 1.21 -3.24 5.34
N GLU A 74 1.40 -2.13 6.07
CA GLU A 74 2.35 -2.07 7.17
C GLU A 74 1.98 -3.02 8.31
N ARG A 75 0.70 -3.06 8.71
CA ARG A 75 0.21 -4.02 9.71
C ARG A 75 0.37 -5.46 9.25
N ALA A 76 0.02 -5.75 7.99
CA ALA A 76 0.13 -7.10 7.45
C ALA A 76 1.59 -7.59 7.44
N ARG A 77 2.54 -6.71 7.11
CA ARG A 77 3.98 -6.99 7.22
C ARG A 77 4.42 -7.29 8.66
N GLN A 78 3.94 -6.52 9.64
CA GLN A 78 4.26 -6.73 11.06
C GLN A 78 3.75 -8.09 11.55
N GLN A 79 2.55 -8.50 11.13
CA GLN A 79 1.97 -9.80 11.48
C GLN A 79 2.77 -10.96 10.88
N SER A 80 3.18 -10.86 9.60
CA SER A 80 4.05 -11.87 8.97
C SER A 80 5.42 -11.98 9.65
N ALA A 81 5.96 -10.88 10.18
CA ALA A 81 7.23 -10.90 10.93
C ALA A 81 7.12 -11.52 12.33
N GLN A 82 5.94 -11.54 12.95
CA GLN A 82 5.71 -12.12 14.29
C GLN A 82 5.46 -13.64 14.27
N GLN A 83 4.96 -14.18 13.16
CA GLN A 83 4.67 -15.61 13.00
C GLN A 83 5.89 -16.56 13.13
N PRO A 84 7.11 -16.25 12.64
CA PRO A 84 8.27 -17.13 12.84
C PRO A 84 8.78 -17.17 14.29
N ALA A 85 8.52 -16.13 15.10
CA ALA A 85 8.99 -16.07 16.49
C ALA A 85 8.11 -16.90 17.44
N GLN A 86 6.78 -16.89 17.25
CA GLN A 86 5.86 -17.65 18.10
C GLN A 86 5.92 -19.17 17.87
N GLN A 87 6.22 -19.63 16.64
CA GLN A 87 6.36 -21.06 16.37
C GLN A 87 7.63 -21.67 16.97
N ARG A 88 8.73 -20.89 17.08
CA ARG A 88 9.96 -21.35 17.75
C ARG A 88 9.83 -21.41 19.27
N ALA A 89 9.05 -20.52 19.88
CA ALA A 89 8.87 -20.50 21.34
C ALA A 89 8.00 -21.65 21.88
N LYS A 90 7.18 -22.29 21.04
CA LYS A 90 6.31 -23.41 21.42
C LYS A 90 6.93 -24.79 21.15
N ALA A 91 8.11 -24.84 20.54
CA ALA A 91 8.82 -26.07 20.19
C ALA A 91 10.03 -26.36 21.11
N ALA A 92 10.25 -25.56 22.16
CA ALA A 92 11.21 -25.88 23.19
C ALA A 92 10.54 -26.80 24.23
N PRO A 93 11.03 -28.06 24.42
CA PRO A 93 10.54 -28.98 25.44
C PRO A 93 10.91 -28.55 26.86
#